data_AF-A0A2V5VQD7-F1
#
_entry.id   AF-A0A2V5VQD7-F1
#
_cell.length_a   1.000
_cell.length_b   1.000
_cell.length_c   1.000
_cell.angle_alpha   90.00
_cell.angle_beta   90.00
_cell.angle_gamma   90.00
#
_symmetry.space_group_name_H-M   'P 1'
#
loop_
_entity.id
_entity.type
_entity.pdbx_description
1 polymer ?
#
loop_
_entity_poly.entity_id
_entity_poly.type
_entity_poly.pdbx_seq_one_letter_code
_entity_poly.pdbx_strand_id
1 'polypeptide(L)'
;MGQLSLLSAKGTMRSVLRSLNGRYENPRRVSPRRALAWICLLLLSARVVQAAGKPEEDDEIGILRLFPERIVPVNPGKSQSTLRALKNVFSTKTPALTNLDNRHVVSTLRALQTGTSPYDTAHLEAFIKAQPESRWAPAFKHELARRQFKQGWFSQAVAGWDQLWHELKDRRDPGAIEVANEVLSHLLDAYIGLGKAEPLATLIGEQESRPGNPVIQAKILRARQAVWLLKHKGAQNVMCGPVALYCILKHNHRSFVPIRLNDITDDYIATGISLSQLKNYSDHYKMGLVRARKSPGASIPTPAIMHLATGHYSAILDQTNGTYLVEDRPMQFQGRVSLEALEAQGSGYFLIPAGPLPPGWQAVSEEKGSGIFGRDGLHGQEPFSQSCTPCAEMAGGNGGGCCGGSIGGMPTYTFLPQIASLRIEDSPVGYSPPVGPAVFPVIAYNDLDDSKPVGTPMFSNVGRMWSINWIAYAELTWRPITINGNTTFIPDFPVVVHVPGGGTEVNHSTAPNDRSFARVTISTDGVLCTRTLPDGTRQLFNTGTFLGPAFLDQLIDPSGNTLSFTYDLNLRLVAVTDAIGQVTTLDYTWPGDIRKVTKITDPFGRLPSRTTRTNFSPR
;
A
#
# COMPACT_ATOMS: atom_id res chain seq x y z
N MET A 1 -29.21 31.58 11.05
CA MET A 1 -29.10 31.80 9.59
C MET A 1 -30.37 31.31 8.91
N GLY A 2 -31.35 32.17 8.71
CA GLY A 2 -32.60 31.83 8.04
C GLY A 2 -33.08 33.05 7.26
N GLN A 3 -32.85 33.05 5.94
CA GLN A 3 -33.56 33.88 4.95
C GLN A 3 -33.15 33.66 3.47
N LEU A 4 -32.24 32.75 3.14
CA LEU A 4 -31.68 32.65 1.77
C LEU A 4 -32.30 31.60 0.82
N SER A 5 -33.41 30.92 1.15
CA SER A 5 -33.97 29.85 0.29
C SER A 5 -35.34 30.12 -0.38
N LEU A 6 -35.98 31.27 -0.12
CA LEU A 6 -37.34 31.55 -0.65
C LEU A 6 -37.39 32.18 -2.05
N LEU A 7 -36.26 32.65 -2.60
CA LEU A 7 -36.21 33.33 -3.91
C LEU A 7 -36.05 32.36 -5.10
N SER A 8 -35.49 31.17 -4.89
CA SER A 8 -35.30 30.16 -5.95
C SER A 8 -36.62 29.46 -6.35
N ALA A 9 -37.54 29.24 -5.40
CA ALA A 9 -38.79 28.52 -5.66
C ALA A 9 -39.84 29.30 -6.48
N LYS A 10 -39.79 30.65 -6.48
CA LYS A 10 -40.74 31.48 -7.25
C LYS A 10 -40.45 31.48 -8.76
N GLY A 11 -39.19 31.30 -9.17
CA GLY A 11 -38.80 31.23 -10.58
C GLY A 11 -39.29 29.94 -11.26
N THR A 12 -39.20 28.82 -10.55
CA THR A 12 -39.55 27.48 -11.04
C THR A 12 -41.06 27.30 -11.19
N MET A 13 -41.87 27.90 -10.29
CA MET A 13 -43.33 27.78 -10.34
C MET A 13 -43.97 28.55 -11.51
N ARG A 14 -43.38 29.69 -11.92
CA ARG A 14 -43.81 30.45 -13.12
C ARG A 14 -43.46 29.73 -14.44
N SER A 15 -42.38 28.95 -14.46
CA SER A 15 -41.96 28.17 -15.64
C SER A 15 -42.85 26.94 -15.86
N VAL A 16 -43.25 26.26 -14.77
CA VAL A 16 -44.14 25.09 -14.82
C VAL A 16 -45.58 25.48 -15.20
N LEU A 17 -46.08 26.64 -14.73
CA LEU A 17 -47.40 27.15 -15.13
C LEU A 17 -47.43 27.63 -16.59
N ARG A 18 -46.31 28.10 -17.16
CA ARG A 18 -46.21 28.44 -18.60
C ARG A 18 -46.17 27.20 -19.49
N SER A 19 -45.57 26.09 -19.06
CA SER A 19 -45.51 24.87 -19.88
C SER A 19 -46.84 24.11 -19.91
N LEU A 20 -47.72 24.32 -18.93
CA LEU A 20 -49.05 23.69 -18.87
C LEU A 20 -50.12 24.42 -19.71
N ASN A 21 -49.87 25.67 -20.15
CA ASN A 21 -50.80 26.44 -20.99
C ASN A 21 -50.51 26.33 -22.50
N GLY A 22 -49.53 25.51 -22.91
CA GLY A 22 -48.99 25.52 -24.27
C GLY A 22 -49.70 24.66 -25.31
N ARG A 23 -50.57 23.71 -24.95
CA ARG A 23 -51.28 22.86 -25.92
C ARG A 23 -52.63 22.42 -25.38
N TYR A 24 -53.63 22.46 -26.25
CA TYR A 24 -55.05 22.10 -26.12
C TYR A 24 -56.04 23.25 -25.89
N GLU A 25 -56.84 23.50 -26.94
CA GLU A 25 -58.10 24.20 -26.94
C GLU A 25 -59.13 23.48 -26.03
N ASN A 26 -59.99 24.27 -25.37
CA ASN A 26 -61.17 23.90 -24.58
C ASN A 26 -60.97 23.59 -23.07
N PRO A 27 -61.33 24.53 -22.14
CA PRO A 27 -61.15 24.33 -20.71
C PRO A 27 -62.40 23.67 -20.07
N ARG A 28 -62.36 22.36 -19.81
CA ARG A 28 -63.23 21.77 -18.77
C ARG A 28 -62.55 21.94 -17.41
N ARG A 29 -63.14 22.80 -16.57
CA ARG A 29 -62.71 23.12 -15.20
C ARG A 29 -62.38 21.84 -14.40
N VAL A 30 -61.11 21.65 -14.05
CA VAL A 30 -60.71 20.72 -12.99
C VAL A 30 -61.22 21.29 -11.67
N SER A 31 -62.09 20.54 -10.97
CA SER A 31 -62.68 21.02 -9.72
C SER A 31 -61.60 21.21 -8.63
N PRO A 32 -61.76 22.19 -7.72
CA PRO A 32 -60.79 22.45 -6.64
C PRO A 32 -60.47 21.21 -5.80
N ARG A 33 -61.42 20.29 -5.66
CA ARG A 33 -61.23 19.00 -4.96
C ARG A 33 -60.24 18.05 -5.65
N ARG A 34 -60.16 18.06 -6.98
CA ARG A 34 -59.18 17.24 -7.73
C ARG A 34 -57.78 17.85 -7.69
N ALA A 35 -57.65 19.17 -7.72
CA ALA A 35 -56.37 19.85 -7.52
C ALA A 35 -55.83 19.64 -6.09
N LEU A 36 -56.71 19.70 -5.08
CA LEU A 36 -56.34 19.42 -3.69
C LEU A 36 -55.95 17.95 -3.48
N ALA A 37 -56.62 17.00 -4.14
CA ALA A 37 -56.24 15.58 -4.10
C ALA A 37 -54.86 15.32 -4.71
N TRP A 38 -54.49 16.00 -5.81
CA TRP A 38 -53.16 15.92 -6.41
C TRP A 38 -52.08 16.58 -5.55
N ILE A 39 -52.37 17.70 -4.89
CA ILE A 39 -51.46 18.36 -3.95
C ILE A 39 -51.27 17.50 -2.68
N CYS A 40 -52.32 16.85 -2.18
CA CYS A 40 -52.22 15.90 -1.07
C CYS A 40 -51.45 14.64 -1.48
N LEU A 41 -51.58 14.13 -2.71
CA LEU A 41 -50.78 13.01 -3.21
C LEU A 41 -49.29 13.38 -3.39
N LEU A 42 -49.00 14.61 -3.82
CA LEU A 42 -47.64 15.16 -3.92
C LEU A 42 -47.03 15.45 -2.54
N LEU A 43 -47.83 15.86 -1.55
CA LEU A 43 -47.37 16.06 -0.17
C LEU A 43 -47.26 14.75 0.62
N LEU A 44 -48.10 13.73 0.35
CA LEU A 44 -47.92 12.39 0.89
C LEU A 44 -46.71 11.69 0.27
N SER A 45 -46.46 11.84 -1.03
CA SER A 45 -45.21 11.33 -1.65
C SER A 45 -43.99 12.12 -1.18
N ALA A 46 -44.08 13.43 -0.94
CA ALA A 46 -42.99 14.21 -0.36
C ALA A 46 -42.71 13.86 1.12
N ARG A 47 -43.75 13.57 1.94
CA ARG A 47 -43.57 13.09 3.32
C ARG A 47 -43.12 11.63 3.41
N VAL A 48 -43.51 10.78 2.46
CA VAL A 48 -43.00 9.40 2.36
C VAL A 48 -41.55 9.37 1.85
N VAL A 49 -41.13 10.36 1.05
CA VAL A 49 -39.71 10.52 0.65
C VAL A 49 -38.85 11.14 1.77
N GLN A 50 -39.43 11.81 2.76
CA GLN A 50 -38.71 12.39 3.90
C GLN A 50 -38.73 11.54 5.18
N ALA A 51 -39.35 10.36 5.14
CA ALA A 51 -39.32 9.34 6.19
C ALA A 51 -38.68 8.01 5.73
N ALA A 52 -38.04 7.99 4.57
CA ALA A 52 -37.01 7.01 4.27
C ALA A 52 -35.69 7.60 4.75
N GLY A 53 -35.19 7.15 5.91
CA GLY A 53 -33.82 7.43 6.30
C GLY A 53 -32.89 7.13 5.12
N LYS A 54 -31.88 7.99 4.88
CA LYS A 54 -30.76 7.60 4.02
C LYS A 54 -30.33 6.20 4.43
N PRO A 55 -30.06 5.26 3.51
CA PRO A 55 -29.51 3.98 3.92
C PRO A 55 -28.16 4.28 4.58
N GLU A 56 -28.10 4.14 5.91
CA GLU A 56 -26.94 4.44 6.76
C GLU A 56 -25.69 3.67 6.32
N GLU A 57 -25.86 2.64 5.49
CA GLU A 57 -24.85 1.69 5.04
C GLU A 57 -23.80 2.25 4.05
N ASP A 58 -24.15 3.16 3.14
CA ASP A 58 -23.17 3.74 2.18
C ASP A 58 -22.19 4.71 2.87
N ASP A 59 -22.74 5.58 3.75
CA ASP A 59 -21.95 6.48 4.58
C ASP A 59 -21.10 5.65 5.57
N GLU A 60 -21.64 4.53 6.08
CA GLU A 60 -20.92 3.62 6.97
C GLU A 60 -19.75 2.89 6.28
N ILE A 61 -19.89 2.47 5.02
CA ILE A 61 -18.76 1.90 4.25
C ILE A 61 -17.60 2.91 4.13
N GLY A 62 -17.91 4.21 4.02
CA GLY A 62 -16.89 5.27 4.04
C GLY A 62 -16.17 5.43 5.38
N ILE A 63 -16.81 5.01 6.48
CA ILE A 63 -16.27 5.05 7.85
C ILE A 63 -15.53 3.74 8.19
N LEU A 64 -16.03 2.60 7.72
CA LEU A 64 -15.43 1.27 7.91
C LEU A 64 -14.26 1.07 6.95
N ARG A 65 -13.05 1.24 7.47
CA ARG A 65 -11.80 1.22 6.69
C ARG A 65 -11.09 -0.13 6.78
N LEU A 66 -10.51 -0.58 5.65
CA LEU A 66 -9.54 -1.67 5.59
C LEU A 66 -8.15 -1.08 5.41
N PHE A 67 -7.57 -0.57 6.48
CA PHE A 67 -6.27 0.10 6.36
C PHE A 67 -5.16 -0.85 5.86
N PRO A 68 -4.20 -0.33 5.05
CA PRO A 68 -4.08 1.05 4.58
C PRO A 68 -4.95 1.39 3.34
N GLU A 69 -5.67 0.43 2.77
CA GLU A 69 -6.29 0.55 1.46
C GLU A 69 -7.75 1.02 1.49
N ARG A 70 -8.12 1.75 0.43
CA ARG A 70 -9.51 2.13 0.21
C ARG A 70 -10.23 0.99 -0.52
N ILE A 71 -11.37 0.57 0.00
CA ILE A 71 -12.30 -0.24 -0.79
C ILE A 71 -13.09 0.65 -1.74
N VAL A 72 -13.05 0.30 -3.02
CA VAL A 72 -13.63 1.11 -4.08
C VAL A 72 -14.64 0.27 -4.84
N PRO A 73 -15.88 0.76 -5.00
CA PRO A 73 -16.88 0.02 -5.74
C PRO A 73 -16.59 0.09 -7.24
N VAL A 74 -16.61 -1.06 -7.91
CA VAL A 74 -16.42 -1.20 -9.35
C VAL A 74 -17.77 -1.42 -10.00
N ASN A 75 -18.10 -0.67 -11.06
CA ASN A 75 -19.40 -0.86 -11.70
C ASN A 75 -19.51 -2.30 -12.27
N PRO A 76 -20.65 -2.99 -12.12
CA PRO A 76 -20.82 -4.29 -12.75
C PRO A 76 -20.64 -4.13 -14.26
N GLY A 77 -19.74 -4.92 -14.84
CA GLY A 77 -19.37 -4.79 -16.25
C GLY A 77 -20.58 -4.98 -17.16
N LYS A 78 -20.56 -4.36 -18.35
CA LYS A 78 -21.44 -4.77 -19.45
C LYS A 78 -20.98 -6.17 -19.89
N SER A 79 -21.49 -7.22 -19.25
CA SER A 79 -21.41 -8.57 -19.83
C SER A 79 -22.05 -8.50 -21.21
N GLN A 80 -21.22 -8.62 -22.26
CA GLN A 80 -21.68 -8.69 -23.65
C GLN A 80 -22.40 -10.03 -23.85
N SER A 81 -23.69 -10.06 -23.54
CA SER A 81 -24.64 -10.86 -24.31
C SER A 81 -25.46 -9.88 -25.13
N THR A 82 -25.26 -9.89 -26.45
CA THR A 82 -25.94 -9.06 -27.45
C THR A 82 -27.48 -9.12 -27.33
N LEU A 83 -28.03 -10.18 -26.73
CA LEU A 83 -29.45 -10.34 -26.43
C LEU A 83 -29.96 -9.55 -25.21
N ARG A 84 -29.13 -9.24 -24.19
CA ARG A 84 -29.53 -8.37 -23.06
C ARG A 84 -29.38 -6.89 -23.37
N ALA A 85 -28.41 -6.52 -24.22
CA ALA A 85 -28.22 -5.14 -24.64
C ALA A 85 -29.46 -4.58 -25.35
N LEU A 86 -30.11 -5.37 -26.21
CA LEU A 86 -31.36 -4.98 -26.89
C LEU A 86 -32.57 -4.86 -25.93
N LYS A 87 -32.60 -5.63 -24.83
CA LYS A 87 -33.63 -5.47 -23.78
C LYS A 87 -33.41 -4.21 -22.93
N ASN A 88 -32.16 -3.78 -22.76
CA ASN A 88 -31.83 -2.60 -21.96
C ASN A 88 -31.96 -1.27 -22.72
N VAL A 89 -32.00 -1.27 -24.06
CA VAL A 89 -32.33 -0.06 -24.84
C VAL A 89 -33.75 0.43 -24.56
N PHE A 90 -34.66 -0.46 -24.13
CA PHE A 90 -36.04 -0.13 -23.75
C PHE A 90 -36.30 -0.17 -22.24
N SER A 91 -35.28 -0.43 -21.42
CA SER A 91 -35.41 -0.40 -19.95
C SER A 91 -34.77 0.87 -19.39
N THR A 92 -35.60 1.80 -18.94
CA THR A 92 -35.20 3.03 -18.23
C THR A 92 -34.72 2.78 -16.80
N LYS A 93 -34.51 1.52 -16.38
CA LYS A 93 -33.96 1.19 -15.07
C LYS A 93 -32.45 0.99 -15.15
N THR A 94 -31.71 2.03 -14.74
CA THR A 94 -30.40 1.86 -14.10
C THR A 94 -30.54 0.74 -13.04
N PRO A 95 -29.67 -0.29 -13.02
CA PRO A 95 -29.76 -1.29 -11.97
C PRO A 95 -29.63 -0.57 -10.63
N ALA A 96 -30.67 -0.69 -9.80
CA ALA A 96 -30.70 -0.03 -8.51
C ALA A 96 -29.51 -0.50 -7.69
N LEU A 97 -28.81 0.43 -7.03
CA LEU A 97 -27.93 0.10 -5.91
C LEU A 97 -28.76 -0.74 -4.93
N THR A 98 -28.51 -2.04 -4.86
CA THR A 98 -29.26 -2.89 -3.96
C THR A 98 -28.72 -2.67 -2.55
N ASN A 99 -29.49 -2.04 -1.67
CA ASN A 99 -29.23 -1.96 -0.21
C ASN A 99 -28.90 -3.34 0.42
N LEU A 100 -29.21 -4.46 -0.24
CA LEU A 100 -28.80 -5.78 0.21
C LEU A 100 -27.28 -6.03 0.07
N ASP A 101 -26.65 -5.52 -0.98
CA ASP A 101 -25.20 -5.67 -1.24
C ASP A 101 -24.39 -4.96 -0.15
N ASN A 102 -24.76 -3.70 0.15
CA ASN A 102 -24.07 -2.89 1.14
C ASN A 102 -24.15 -3.45 2.56
N ARG A 103 -25.27 -4.10 2.97
CA ARG A 103 -25.33 -4.81 4.27
C ARG A 103 -24.28 -5.90 4.41
N HIS A 104 -24.05 -6.69 3.36
CA HIS A 104 -23.04 -7.74 3.39
C HIS A 104 -21.63 -7.14 3.44
N VAL A 105 -21.41 -6.02 2.76
CA VAL A 105 -20.13 -5.29 2.82
C VAL A 105 -19.88 -4.78 4.23
N VAL A 106 -20.83 -4.06 4.82
CA VAL A 106 -20.74 -3.52 6.18
C VAL A 106 -20.50 -4.64 7.19
N SER A 107 -21.22 -5.76 7.10
CA SER A 107 -21.02 -6.89 8.02
C SER A 107 -19.64 -7.53 7.87
N THR A 108 -19.16 -7.74 6.64
CA THR A 108 -17.80 -8.22 6.38
C THR A 108 -16.76 -7.26 6.95
N LEU A 109 -16.89 -5.95 6.72
CA LEU A 109 -15.94 -4.96 7.21
C LEU A 109 -15.91 -4.88 8.74
N ARG A 110 -17.06 -4.88 9.40
CA ARG A 110 -17.15 -4.91 10.86
C ARG A 110 -16.48 -6.17 11.42
N ALA A 111 -16.74 -7.34 10.81
CA ALA A 111 -16.12 -8.58 11.23
C ALA A 111 -14.59 -8.56 11.07
N LEU A 112 -14.09 -7.97 9.98
CA LEU A 112 -12.65 -7.79 9.78
C LEU A 112 -12.03 -6.80 10.77
N GLN A 113 -12.76 -5.78 11.22
CA GLN A 113 -12.29 -4.80 12.20
C GLN A 113 -12.31 -5.32 13.64
N THR A 114 -13.28 -6.17 13.99
CA THR A 114 -13.37 -6.80 15.31
C THR A 114 -12.59 -8.12 15.39
N GLY A 115 -12.11 -8.61 14.26
CA GLY A 115 -11.29 -9.81 14.18
C GLY A 115 -9.99 -9.67 14.97
N THR A 116 -9.52 -10.80 15.52
CA THR A 116 -8.28 -10.85 16.29
C THR A 116 -7.04 -11.01 15.40
N SER A 117 -7.22 -11.29 14.10
CA SER A 117 -6.15 -11.53 13.14
C SER A 117 -6.07 -10.41 12.08
N PRO A 118 -4.90 -9.77 11.92
CA PRO A 118 -4.67 -8.79 10.84
C PRO A 118 -4.67 -9.42 9.44
N TYR A 119 -4.65 -10.76 9.37
CA TYR A 119 -4.55 -11.51 8.13
C TYR A 119 -5.78 -12.37 7.86
N ASP A 120 -6.91 -12.12 8.55
CA ASP A 120 -8.13 -12.89 8.32
C ASP A 120 -8.58 -12.81 6.85
N THR A 121 -8.72 -13.97 6.19
CA THR A 121 -9.23 -14.11 4.82
C THR A 121 -10.63 -14.69 4.77
N ALA A 122 -11.11 -15.32 5.84
CA ALA A 122 -12.34 -16.14 5.82
C ALA A 122 -13.57 -15.29 5.51
N HIS A 123 -13.68 -14.11 6.10
CA HIS A 123 -14.79 -13.18 5.84
C HIS A 123 -14.76 -12.61 4.40
N LEU A 124 -13.58 -12.44 3.81
CA LEU A 124 -13.42 -11.99 2.43
C LEU A 124 -13.81 -13.11 1.46
N GLU A 125 -13.32 -14.32 1.69
CA GLU A 125 -13.66 -15.52 0.90
C GLU A 125 -15.16 -15.81 0.93
N ALA A 126 -15.77 -15.75 2.13
CA ALA A 126 -17.20 -15.93 2.31
C ALA A 126 -18.01 -14.89 1.53
N PHE A 127 -17.60 -13.61 1.58
CA PHE A 127 -18.25 -12.55 0.80
C PHE A 127 -18.13 -12.82 -0.70
N ILE A 128 -16.92 -13.06 -1.21
CA ILE A 128 -16.68 -13.25 -2.65
C ILE A 128 -17.47 -14.45 -3.19
N LYS A 129 -17.58 -15.52 -2.39
CA LYS A 129 -18.38 -16.70 -2.74
C LYS A 129 -19.87 -16.42 -2.74
N ALA A 130 -20.37 -15.66 -1.76
CA ALA A 130 -21.80 -15.36 -1.61
C ALA A 130 -22.29 -14.27 -2.58
N GLN A 131 -21.43 -13.30 -2.90
CA GLN A 131 -21.75 -12.09 -3.66
C GLN A 131 -20.73 -11.85 -4.81
N PRO A 132 -20.50 -12.81 -5.72
CA PRO A 132 -19.47 -12.68 -6.76
C PRO A 132 -19.73 -11.55 -7.77
N GLU A 133 -21.01 -11.20 -7.98
CA GLU A 133 -21.45 -10.13 -8.89
C GLU A 133 -21.59 -8.76 -8.18
N SER A 134 -21.25 -8.69 -6.88
CA SER A 134 -21.26 -7.44 -6.14
C SER A 134 -20.30 -6.43 -6.76
N ARG A 135 -20.69 -5.16 -6.74
CA ARG A 135 -19.79 -4.07 -7.15
C ARG A 135 -18.55 -3.95 -6.27
N TRP A 136 -18.58 -4.52 -5.07
CA TRP A 136 -17.48 -4.51 -4.10
C TRP A 136 -16.57 -5.74 -4.22
N ALA A 137 -17.01 -6.77 -4.94
CA ALA A 137 -16.26 -8.02 -5.08
C ALA A 137 -14.84 -7.81 -5.64
N PRO A 138 -14.59 -6.96 -6.66
CA PRO A 138 -13.23 -6.71 -7.13
C PRO A 138 -12.28 -6.16 -6.06
N ALA A 139 -12.73 -5.22 -5.23
CA ALA A 139 -11.91 -4.67 -4.15
C ALA A 139 -11.62 -5.72 -3.06
N PHE A 140 -12.60 -6.57 -2.73
CA PHE A 140 -12.39 -7.66 -1.76
C PHE A 140 -11.51 -8.79 -2.31
N LYS A 141 -11.59 -9.11 -3.62
CA LYS A 141 -10.66 -10.04 -4.28
C LYS A 141 -9.22 -9.52 -4.20
N HIS A 142 -9.03 -8.22 -4.44
CA HIS A 142 -7.73 -7.57 -4.32
C HIS A 142 -7.18 -7.65 -2.88
N GLU A 143 -8.00 -7.30 -1.88
CA GLU A 143 -7.61 -7.37 -0.47
C GLU A 143 -7.32 -8.81 -0.01
N LEU A 144 -8.09 -9.79 -0.49
CA LEU A 144 -7.85 -11.20 -0.22
C LEU A 144 -6.47 -11.63 -0.70
N ALA A 145 -6.14 -11.33 -1.97
CA ALA A 145 -4.83 -11.64 -2.53
C ALA A 145 -3.69 -10.94 -1.78
N ARG A 146 -3.90 -9.69 -1.33
CA ARG A 146 -2.92 -8.96 -0.51
C ARG A 146 -2.66 -9.62 0.85
N ARG A 147 -3.70 -10.07 1.55
CA ARG A 147 -3.57 -10.80 2.82
C ARG A 147 -2.91 -12.17 2.63
N GLN A 148 -3.28 -12.88 1.58
CA GLN A 148 -2.65 -14.14 1.18
C GLN A 148 -1.14 -13.95 0.94
N PHE A 149 -0.74 -12.88 0.22
CA PHE A 149 0.68 -12.57 0.01
C PHE A 149 1.40 -12.32 1.34
N LYS A 150 0.80 -11.54 2.25
CA LYS A 150 1.35 -11.27 3.61
C LYS A 150 1.45 -12.53 4.48
N GLN A 151 0.62 -13.54 4.22
CA GLN A 151 0.67 -14.85 4.88
C GLN A 151 1.63 -15.84 4.22
N GLY A 152 2.32 -15.43 3.14
CA GLY A 152 3.25 -16.27 2.41
C GLY A 152 2.59 -17.22 1.40
N TRP A 153 1.37 -16.95 0.94
CA TRP A 153 0.70 -17.67 -0.17
C TRP A 153 0.99 -16.98 -1.52
N PHE A 154 2.26 -16.91 -1.92
CA PHE A 154 2.68 -16.05 -3.04
C PHE A 154 2.03 -16.43 -4.36
N SER A 155 2.05 -17.71 -4.73
CA SER A 155 1.48 -18.19 -6.00
C SER A 155 -0.02 -17.91 -6.10
N GLN A 156 -0.76 -18.10 -5.02
CA GLN A 156 -2.21 -17.88 -4.99
C GLN A 156 -2.55 -16.39 -5.06
N ALA A 157 -1.81 -15.55 -4.31
CA ALA A 157 -1.97 -14.10 -4.36
C ALA A 157 -1.69 -13.53 -5.76
N VAL A 158 -0.57 -13.93 -6.38
CA VAL A 158 -0.19 -13.49 -7.72
C VAL A 158 -1.22 -13.96 -8.75
N ALA A 159 -1.71 -15.20 -8.66
CA ALA A 159 -2.76 -15.69 -9.56
C ALA A 159 -4.08 -14.91 -9.39
N GLY A 160 -4.46 -14.58 -8.15
CA GLY A 160 -5.65 -13.77 -7.86
C GLY A 160 -5.56 -12.36 -8.42
N TRP A 161 -4.39 -11.71 -8.29
CA TRP A 161 -4.13 -10.41 -8.90
C TRP A 161 -4.10 -10.49 -10.43
N ASP A 162 -3.45 -11.49 -11.02
CA ASP A 162 -3.39 -11.66 -12.47
C ASP A 162 -4.79 -11.85 -13.09
N GLN A 163 -5.63 -12.69 -12.48
CA GLN A 163 -7.02 -12.85 -12.90
C GLN A 163 -7.79 -11.52 -12.84
N LEU A 164 -7.62 -10.78 -11.74
CA LEU A 164 -8.31 -9.50 -11.53
C LEU A 164 -7.79 -8.41 -12.49
N TRP A 165 -6.51 -8.43 -12.84
CA TRP A 165 -5.94 -7.56 -13.86
C TRP A 165 -6.60 -7.79 -15.22
N HIS A 166 -6.73 -9.05 -15.65
CA HIS A 166 -7.41 -9.39 -16.90
C HIS A 166 -8.88 -8.99 -16.90
N GLU A 167 -9.56 -9.04 -15.75
CA GLU A 167 -10.95 -8.58 -15.61
C GLU A 167 -11.10 -7.06 -15.79
N LEU A 168 -10.11 -6.28 -15.32
CA LEU A 168 -10.25 -4.83 -15.15
C LEU A 168 -9.37 -3.96 -16.06
N LYS A 169 -8.34 -4.49 -16.72
CA LYS A 169 -7.35 -3.70 -17.47
C LYS A 169 -7.96 -2.83 -18.58
N ASP A 170 -9.00 -3.32 -19.25
CA ASP A 170 -9.69 -2.60 -20.33
C ASP A 170 -10.86 -1.74 -19.86
N ARG A 171 -11.19 -1.80 -18.57
CA ARG A 171 -12.27 -1.00 -17.99
C ARG A 171 -11.83 0.47 -17.86
N ARG A 172 -12.81 1.37 -17.95
CA ARG A 172 -12.60 2.83 -17.94
C ARG A 172 -13.48 3.57 -16.94
N ASP A 173 -14.30 2.86 -16.16
CA ASP A 173 -14.99 3.46 -15.02
C ASP A 173 -14.00 3.72 -13.87
N PRO A 174 -14.20 4.79 -13.08
CA PRO A 174 -13.22 5.22 -12.06
C PRO A 174 -12.83 4.12 -11.07
N GLY A 175 -13.80 3.36 -10.57
CA GLY A 175 -13.54 2.29 -9.60
C GLY A 175 -12.70 1.15 -10.18
N ALA A 176 -12.99 0.72 -11.42
CA ALA A 176 -12.19 -0.29 -12.09
C ALA A 176 -10.76 0.20 -12.37
N ILE A 177 -10.58 1.47 -12.72
CA ILE A 177 -9.25 2.07 -12.92
C ILE A 177 -8.46 2.04 -11.61
N GLU A 178 -9.06 2.46 -10.50
CA GLU A 178 -8.41 2.49 -9.19
C GLU A 178 -7.98 1.09 -8.75
N VAL A 179 -8.90 0.12 -8.70
CA VAL A 179 -8.59 -1.26 -8.30
C VAL A 179 -7.57 -1.90 -9.23
N ALA A 180 -7.67 -1.71 -10.55
CA ALA A 180 -6.71 -2.30 -11.48
C ALA A 180 -5.31 -1.67 -11.38
N ASN A 181 -5.20 -0.38 -10.99
CA ASN A 181 -3.91 0.22 -10.73
C ASN A 181 -3.27 -0.38 -9.46
N GLU A 182 -4.04 -0.60 -8.39
CA GLU A 182 -3.54 -1.30 -7.19
C GLU A 182 -3.07 -2.72 -7.54
N VAL A 183 -3.89 -3.46 -8.28
CA VAL A 183 -3.53 -4.81 -8.75
C VAL A 183 -2.24 -4.80 -9.59
N LEU A 184 -2.12 -3.86 -10.53
CA LEU A 184 -0.91 -3.71 -11.34
C LEU A 184 0.31 -3.40 -10.47
N SER A 185 0.18 -2.50 -9.49
CA SER A 185 1.25 -2.18 -8.55
C SER A 185 1.82 -3.44 -7.88
N HIS A 186 0.93 -4.28 -7.33
CA HIS A 186 1.34 -5.52 -6.66
C HIS A 186 1.89 -6.58 -7.62
N LEU A 187 1.36 -6.69 -8.84
CA LEU A 187 1.91 -7.59 -9.86
C LEU A 187 3.31 -7.18 -10.28
N LEU A 188 3.56 -5.88 -10.48
CA LEU A 188 4.90 -5.37 -10.80
C LEU A 188 5.87 -5.71 -9.67
N ASP A 189 5.54 -5.41 -8.42
CA ASP A 189 6.40 -5.70 -7.25
C ASP A 189 6.71 -7.21 -7.14
N ALA A 190 5.68 -8.06 -7.25
CA ALA A 190 5.81 -9.51 -7.16
C ALA A 190 6.67 -10.09 -8.30
N TYR A 191 6.45 -9.67 -9.54
CA TYR A 191 7.19 -10.19 -10.69
C TYR A 191 8.63 -9.67 -10.78
N ILE A 192 8.91 -8.45 -10.30
CA ILE A 192 10.30 -8.02 -10.10
C ILE A 192 10.97 -8.95 -9.07
N GLY A 193 10.28 -9.30 -7.97
CA GLY A 193 10.88 -10.10 -6.90
C GLY A 193 11.21 -11.52 -7.35
N LEU A 194 10.26 -12.11 -8.06
CA LEU A 194 10.37 -13.44 -8.67
C LEU A 194 11.25 -13.47 -9.94
N GLY A 195 11.81 -12.33 -10.37
CA GLY A 195 12.67 -12.26 -11.55
C GLY A 195 11.99 -12.64 -12.88
N LYS A 196 10.70 -12.31 -13.04
CA LYS A 196 9.86 -12.73 -14.18
C LYS A 196 9.83 -11.71 -15.31
N ALA A 197 10.87 -11.75 -16.16
CA ALA A 197 11.05 -10.78 -17.25
C ALA A 197 9.91 -10.73 -18.27
N GLU A 198 9.38 -11.89 -18.69
CA GLU A 198 8.33 -11.93 -19.72
C GLU A 198 6.97 -11.44 -19.19
N PRO A 199 6.46 -11.90 -18.02
CA PRO A 199 5.28 -11.30 -17.40
C PRO A 199 5.41 -9.78 -17.18
N LEU A 200 6.57 -9.30 -16.74
CA LEU A 200 6.82 -7.86 -16.59
C LEU A 200 6.71 -7.11 -17.92
N ALA A 201 7.35 -7.62 -18.98
CA ALA A 201 7.30 -7.00 -20.31
C ALA A 201 5.86 -6.92 -20.84
N THR A 202 5.07 -7.98 -20.64
CA THR A 202 3.63 -7.99 -20.97
C THR A 202 2.87 -6.91 -20.21
N LEU A 203 2.99 -6.85 -18.88
CA LEU A 203 2.30 -5.84 -18.07
C LEU A 203 2.68 -4.41 -18.45
N ILE A 204 3.95 -4.16 -18.75
CA ILE A 204 4.43 -2.85 -19.19
C ILE A 204 3.72 -2.42 -20.47
N GLY A 205 3.59 -3.32 -21.46
CA GLY A 205 2.90 -3.03 -22.72
C GLY A 205 1.39 -2.83 -22.54
N GLU A 206 0.74 -3.66 -21.73
CA GLU A 206 -0.71 -3.58 -21.52
C GLU A 206 -1.16 -2.28 -20.83
N GLN A 207 -0.31 -1.71 -19.97
CA GLN A 207 -0.61 -0.47 -19.24
C GLN A 207 -0.57 0.79 -20.13
N GLU A 208 0.11 0.78 -21.28
CA GLU A 208 0.29 1.99 -22.10
C GLU A 208 -1.03 2.60 -22.59
N SER A 209 -2.10 1.81 -22.67
CA SER A 209 -3.43 2.24 -23.11
C SER A 209 -4.33 2.79 -21.98
N ARG A 210 -3.85 2.83 -20.74
CA ARG A 210 -4.63 3.15 -19.55
C ARG A 210 -4.40 4.59 -19.05
N PRO A 211 -5.34 5.18 -18.30
CA PRO A 211 -5.17 6.50 -17.71
C PRO A 211 -3.91 6.58 -16.83
N GLY A 212 -3.15 7.67 -16.98
CA GLY A 212 -1.90 7.86 -16.27
C GLY A 212 -2.05 7.94 -14.75
N ASN A 213 -1.26 7.13 -14.04
CA ASN A 213 -1.04 7.24 -12.60
C ASN A 213 0.48 7.39 -12.37
N PRO A 214 0.98 8.50 -11.80
CA PRO A 214 2.41 8.77 -11.67
C PRO A 214 3.12 7.77 -10.74
N VAL A 215 2.43 7.22 -9.72
CA VAL A 215 2.99 6.15 -8.89
C VAL A 215 3.23 4.90 -9.73
N ILE A 216 2.24 4.53 -10.56
CA ILE A 216 2.39 3.43 -11.51
C ILE A 216 3.48 3.73 -12.54
N GLN A 217 3.62 4.97 -13.02
CA GLN A 217 4.69 5.33 -13.95
C GLN A 217 6.08 5.13 -13.31
N ALA A 218 6.26 5.52 -12.04
CA ALA A 218 7.49 5.27 -11.30
C ALA A 218 7.75 3.75 -11.16
N LYS A 219 6.74 2.95 -10.80
CA LYS A 219 6.85 1.48 -10.75
C LYS A 219 7.15 0.85 -12.11
N ILE A 220 6.57 1.36 -13.19
CA ILE A 220 6.82 0.91 -14.57
C ILE A 220 8.26 1.22 -14.98
N LEU A 221 8.81 2.38 -14.60
CA LEU A 221 10.22 2.68 -14.84
C LEU A 221 11.13 1.67 -14.13
N ARG A 222 10.83 1.34 -12.87
CA ARG A 222 11.57 0.32 -12.10
C ARG A 222 11.43 -1.06 -12.76
N ALA A 223 10.23 -1.42 -13.21
CA ALA A 223 9.98 -2.66 -13.95
C ALA A 223 10.74 -2.72 -15.28
N ARG A 224 10.85 -1.62 -16.03
CA ARG A 224 11.66 -1.53 -17.26
C ARG A 224 13.14 -1.77 -16.98
N GLN A 225 13.67 -1.17 -15.90
CA GLN A 225 15.04 -1.42 -15.45
C GLN A 225 15.22 -2.90 -15.07
N ALA A 226 14.29 -3.47 -14.31
CA ALA A 226 14.31 -4.88 -13.93
C ALA A 226 14.30 -5.80 -15.16
N VAL A 227 13.42 -5.58 -16.15
CA VAL A 227 13.37 -6.34 -17.40
C VAL A 227 14.71 -6.24 -18.15
N TRP A 228 15.28 -5.04 -18.24
CA TRP A 228 16.57 -4.86 -18.91
C TRP A 228 17.67 -5.64 -18.21
N LEU A 229 17.77 -5.55 -16.88
CA LEU A 229 18.73 -6.30 -16.08
C LEU A 229 18.54 -7.81 -16.26
N LEU A 230 17.29 -8.29 -16.18
CA LEU A 230 16.94 -9.69 -16.33
C LEU A 230 17.28 -10.25 -17.73
N LYS A 231 17.28 -9.42 -18.78
CA LYS A 231 17.59 -9.84 -20.15
C LYS A 231 19.06 -9.65 -20.55
N HIS A 232 19.79 -8.73 -19.92
CA HIS A 232 21.14 -8.34 -20.36
C HIS A 232 22.24 -8.53 -19.29
N LYS A 233 21.85 -8.72 -18.02
CA LYS A 233 22.75 -8.82 -16.86
C LYS A 233 22.34 -9.99 -15.96
N GLY A 234 22.26 -11.20 -16.53
CA GLY A 234 21.80 -12.40 -15.80
C GLY A 234 22.59 -12.70 -14.52
N ALA A 235 23.90 -12.44 -14.48
CA ALA A 235 24.73 -12.61 -13.27
C ALA A 235 24.24 -11.79 -12.06
N GLN A 236 23.58 -10.64 -12.31
CA GLN A 236 23.00 -9.81 -11.24
C GLN A 236 21.65 -10.36 -10.75
N ASN A 237 21.05 -11.34 -11.42
CA ASN A 237 19.68 -11.80 -11.15
C ASN A 237 19.62 -13.23 -10.59
N VAL A 238 20.72 -13.70 -10.01
CA VAL A 238 20.84 -15.06 -9.44
C VAL A 238 21.20 -15.02 -7.96
N MET A 239 20.80 -13.98 -7.23
CA MET A 239 21.22 -13.74 -5.85
C MET A 239 20.31 -14.35 -4.78
N CYS A 240 19.14 -14.90 -5.11
CA CYS A 240 18.17 -15.43 -4.15
C CYS A 240 18.75 -16.57 -3.31
N GLY A 241 19.51 -17.46 -3.94
CA GLY A 241 20.24 -18.52 -3.23
C GLY A 241 21.27 -17.94 -2.25
N PRO A 242 22.29 -17.21 -2.73
CA PRO A 242 23.29 -16.56 -1.86
C PRO A 242 22.67 -15.68 -0.77
N VAL A 243 21.66 -14.87 -1.09
CA VAL A 243 20.96 -14.03 -0.13
C VAL A 243 20.21 -14.86 0.91
N ALA A 244 19.60 -15.98 0.53
CA ALA A 244 19.00 -16.89 1.49
C ALA A 244 20.03 -17.46 2.49
N LEU A 245 21.25 -17.78 2.03
CA LEU A 245 22.36 -18.16 2.93
C LEU A 245 22.72 -17.01 3.88
N TYR A 246 22.78 -15.77 3.37
CA TYR A 246 23.09 -14.58 4.16
C TYR A 246 22.02 -14.31 5.23
N CYS A 247 20.74 -14.53 4.92
CA CYS A 247 19.65 -14.41 5.89
C CYS A 247 19.87 -15.40 7.05
N ILE A 248 20.20 -16.67 6.76
CA ILE A 248 20.50 -17.67 7.80
C ILE A 248 21.75 -17.29 8.62
N LEU A 249 22.83 -16.85 7.97
CA LEU A 249 24.06 -16.45 8.66
C LEU A 249 23.84 -15.24 9.56
N LYS A 250 23.12 -14.21 9.07
CA LYS A 250 22.76 -13.02 9.84
C LYS A 250 21.85 -13.37 11.03
N HIS A 251 20.85 -14.23 10.82
CA HIS A 251 19.96 -14.73 11.88
C HIS A 251 20.75 -15.44 12.99
N ASN A 252 21.77 -16.21 12.62
CA ASN A 252 22.65 -16.92 13.56
C ASN A 252 23.80 -16.06 14.11
N HIS A 253 23.79 -14.74 13.89
CA HIS A 253 24.84 -13.81 14.30
C HIS A 253 26.26 -14.19 13.81
N ARG A 254 26.36 -14.87 12.67
CA ARG A 254 27.63 -15.26 12.06
C ARG A 254 28.07 -14.20 11.07
N SER A 255 29.26 -13.65 11.25
CA SER A 255 29.88 -12.78 10.25
C SER A 255 30.21 -13.57 8.99
N PHE A 256 30.05 -12.95 7.83
CA PHE A 256 30.36 -13.53 6.53
C PHE A 256 30.81 -12.45 5.55
N VAL A 257 31.55 -12.85 4.53
CA VAL A 257 31.87 -12.00 3.39
C VAL A 257 30.92 -12.39 2.26
N PRO A 258 30.10 -11.47 1.72
CA PRO A 258 29.22 -11.78 0.61
C PRO A 258 30.00 -12.26 -0.62
N ILE A 259 29.46 -13.26 -1.33
CA ILE A 259 29.93 -13.70 -2.66
C ILE A 259 29.88 -12.50 -3.59
N ARG A 260 30.97 -12.20 -4.30
CA ARG A 260 30.97 -11.10 -5.27
C ARG A 260 30.30 -11.57 -6.54
N LEU A 261 29.52 -10.69 -7.15
CA LEU A 261 28.82 -10.97 -8.41
C LEU A 261 29.78 -11.38 -9.54
N ASN A 262 31.01 -10.87 -9.54
CA ASN A 262 32.05 -11.24 -10.50
C ASN A 262 32.61 -12.66 -10.27
N ASP A 263 32.33 -13.27 -9.12
CA ASP A 263 32.76 -14.64 -8.80
C ASP A 263 31.75 -15.68 -9.34
N ILE A 264 30.59 -15.23 -9.84
CA ILE A 264 29.58 -16.07 -10.50
C ILE A 264 29.92 -16.11 -11.99
N THR A 265 30.33 -17.27 -12.51
CA THR A 265 30.78 -17.41 -13.90
C THR A 265 29.65 -17.19 -14.92
N ASP A 266 30.03 -16.77 -16.14
CA ASP A 266 29.10 -16.41 -17.21
C ASP A 266 28.17 -17.55 -17.66
N ASP A 267 28.54 -18.81 -17.40
CA ASP A 267 27.77 -20.00 -17.82
C ASP A 267 26.39 -20.13 -17.10
N TYR A 268 26.22 -19.50 -15.93
CA TYR A 268 24.98 -19.56 -15.15
C TYR A 268 24.01 -18.40 -15.44
N ILE A 269 24.42 -17.46 -16.30
CA ILE A 269 23.72 -16.20 -16.62
C ILE A 269 22.36 -16.45 -17.29
N ALA A 270 22.18 -17.60 -17.96
CA ALA A 270 20.94 -17.93 -18.66
C ALA A 270 19.89 -18.66 -17.80
N THR A 271 20.30 -19.51 -16.84
CA THR A 271 19.39 -20.45 -16.15
C THR A 271 19.18 -20.19 -14.66
N GLY A 272 20.11 -19.55 -13.94
CA GLY A 272 20.02 -19.36 -12.49
C GLY A 272 21.11 -20.12 -11.71
N ILE A 273 21.12 -19.99 -10.38
CA ILE A 273 21.95 -20.83 -9.51
C ILE A 273 21.23 -22.16 -9.27
N SER A 274 21.92 -23.28 -9.47
CA SER A 274 21.36 -24.60 -9.17
C SER A 274 21.42 -24.92 -7.68
N LEU A 275 20.57 -25.86 -7.23
CA LEU A 275 20.56 -26.32 -5.85
C LEU A 275 21.90 -26.96 -5.45
N SER A 276 22.57 -27.63 -6.39
CA SER A 276 23.91 -28.19 -6.19
C SER A 276 24.97 -27.11 -6.00
N GLN A 277 24.96 -26.07 -6.83
CA GLN A 277 25.85 -24.93 -6.70
C GLN A 277 25.62 -24.20 -5.37
N LEU A 278 24.35 -23.97 -5.00
CA LEU A 278 24.01 -23.30 -3.76
C LEU A 278 24.50 -24.07 -2.53
N LYS A 279 24.43 -25.41 -2.56
CA LYS A 279 25.02 -26.26 -1.53
C LYS A 279 26.54 -26.02 -1.44
N ASN A 280 27.24 -25.99 -2.56
CA ASN A 280 28.69 -25.74 -2.58
C ASN A 280 29.03 -24.37 -1.95
N TYR A 281 28.24 -23.34 -2.23
CA TYR A 281 28.39 -22.05 -1.54
C TYR A 281 28.13 -22.15 -0.04
N SER A 282 27.15 -22.94 0.39
CA SER A 282 26.90 -23.19 1.82
C SER A 282 28.08 -23.90 2.52
N ASP A 283 28.83 -24.74 1.79
CA ASP A 283 30.02 -25.41 2.31
C ASP A 283 31.16 -24.41 2.58
N HIS A 284 31.34 -23.40 1.72
CA HIS A 284 32.32 -22.33 1.95
C HIS A 284 32.07 -21.61 3.28
N TYR A 285 30.79 -21.41 3.64
CA TYR A 285 30.38 -20.86 4.92
C TYR A 285 30.31 -21.89 6.05
N LYS A 286 30.64 -23.15 5.79
CA LYS A 286 30.58 -24.26 6.75
C LYS A 286 29.21 -24.33 7.43
N MET A 287 28.14 -24.26 6.64
CA MET A 287 26.76 -24.28 7.16
C MET A 287 26.23 -25.70 7.39
N GLY A 288 26.91 -26.72 6.82
CA GLY A 288 26.52 -28.12 7.00
C GLY A 288 25.13 -28.40 6.44
N LEU A 289 24.83 -27.93 5.23
CA LEU A 289 23.54 -28.16 4.57
C LEU A 289 23.65 -29.28 3.52
N VAL A 290 22.57 -30.05 3.37
CA VAL A 290 22.44 -31.14 2.38
C VAL A 290 21.21 -30.94 1.52
N ARG A 291 21.30 -31.39 0.26
CA ARG A 291 20.17 -31.38 -0.67
C ARG A 291 19.20 -32.48 -0.30
N ALA A 292 17.94 -32.12 -0.13
CA ALA A 292 16.90 -33.08 0.17
C ALA A 292 15.58 -32.71 -0.51
N ARG A 293 14.75 -33.74 -0.71
CA ARG A 293 13.39 -33.62 -1.20
C ARG A 293 12.43 -34.02 -0.10
N LYS A 294 11.42 -33.20 0.09
CA LYS A 294 10.40 -33.32 1.12
C LYS A 294 9.14 -33.98 0.55
N SER A 295 8.54 -34.90 1.29
CA SER A 295 7.19 -35.40 1.06
C SER A 295 6.14 -34.47 1.69
N PRO A 296 4.91 -34.38 1.12
CA PRO A 296 3.82 -33.62 1.73
C PRO A 296 3.55 -34.03 3.18
N GLY A 297 3.24 -33.07 4.05
CA GLY A 297 2.95 -33.26 5.47
C GLY A 297 4.16 -33.38 6.40
N ALA A 298 5.38 -33.61 5.88
CA ALA A 298 6.59 -33.67 6.71
C ALA A 298 6.92 -32.28 7.33
N SER A 299 7.47 -32.24 8.54
CA SER A 299 8.01 -31.00 9.11
C SER A 299 9.30 -30.57 8.40
N ILE A 300 9.63 -29.28 8.47
CA ILE A 300 10.83 -28.71 7.84
C ILE A 300 11.90 -28.47 8.92
N PRO A 301 13.04 -29.17 8.88
CA PRO A 301 14.16 -28.86 9.76
C PRO A 301 14.65 -27.43 9.51
N THR A 302 14.91 -26.66 10.58
CA THR A 302 15.43 -25.30 10.48
C THR A 302 16.89 -25.21 10.97
N PRO A 303 17.72 -24.31 10.40
CA PRO A 303 17.42 -23.45 9.25
C PRO A 303 17.42 -24.25 7.94
N ALA A 304 16.66 -23.78 6.94
CA ALA A 304 16.58 -24.40 5.62
C ALA A 304 16.50 -23.35 4.50
N ILE A 305 16.84 -23.76 3.28
CA ILE A 305 16.55 -22.99 2.07
C ILE A 305 15.54 -23.79 1.25
N MET A 306 14.40 -23.19 0.98
CA MET A 306 13.33 -23.78 0.18
C MET A 306 13.44 -23.33 -1.27
N HIS A 307 13.30 -24.27 -2.21
CA HIS A 307 13.10 -23.94 -3.61
C HIS A 307 11.60 -23.82 -3.92
N LEU A 308 11.15 -22.64 -4.34
CA LEU A 308 9.79 -22.37 -4.78
C LEU A 308 9.52 -23.00 -6.15
N ALA A 309 8.28 -23.43 -6.39
CA ALA A 309 7.85 -23.95 -7.70
C ALA A 309 7.98 -22.90 -8.82
N THR A 310 8.02 -21.61 -8.46
CA THR A 310 8.28 -20.50 -9.38
C THR A 310 9.73 -20.42 -9.86
N GLY A 311 10.66 -21.25 -9.36
CA GLY A 311 12.08 -21.19 -9.72
C GLY A 311 12.82 -20.10 -8.94
N HIS A 312 12.65 -20.10 -7.61
CA HIS A 312 13.20 -19.10 -6.68
C HIS A 312 13.63 -19.78 -5.38
N TYR A 313 14.52 -19.16 -4.59
CA TYR A 313 14.93 -19.66 -3.27
C TYR A 313 14.54 -18.70 -2.16
N SER A 314 13.97 -19.22 -1.07
CA SER A 314 13.63 -18.46 0.13
C SER A 314 14.29 -19.08 1.36
N ALA A 315 14.72 -18.25 2.31
CA ALA A 315 15.29 -18.74 3.57
C ALA A 315 14.19 -19.02 4.59
N ILE A 316 14.26 -20.20 5.21
CA ILE A 316 13.50 -20.56 6.40
C ILE A 316 14.47 -20.50 7.58
N LEU A 317 14.28 -19.52 8.45
CA LEU A 317 15.22 -19.19 9.51
C LEU A 317 14.98 -20.02 10.77
N ASP A 318 13.72 -20.11 11.18
CA ASP A 318 13.33 -20.75 12.45
C ASP A 318 11.89 -21.28 12.42
N GLN A 319 11.56 -22.17 13.35
CA GLN A 319 10.22 -22.71 13.57
C GLN A 319 9.78 -22.46 15.01
N THR A 320 8.59 -21.89 15.21
CA THR A 320 7.97 -21.76 16.54
C THR A 320 6.46 -21.94 16.44
N ASN A 321 5.88 -22.70 17.37
CA ASN A 321 4.42 -22.90 17.48
C ASN A 321 3.75 -23.31 16.16
N GLY A 322 4.37 -24.20 15.38
CA GLY A 322 3.83 -24.71 14.11
C GLY A 322 3.93 -23.74 12.92
N THR A 323 4.56 -22.57 13.10
CA THR A 323 4.83 -21.61 12.01
C THR A 323 6.33 -21.46 11.78
N TYR A 324 6.70 -21.06 10.56
CA TYR A 324 8.08 -20.92 10.12
C TYR A 324 8.38 -19.44 9.85
N LEU A 325 9.47 -18.92 10.41
CA LEU A 325 9.97 -17.59 10.07
C LEU A 325 10.69 -17.68 8.72
N VAL A 326 10.14 -16.99 7.73
CA VAL A 326 10.70 -16.91 6.38
C VAL A 326 11.24 -15.51 6.15
N GLU A 327 12.43 -15.42 5.54
CA GLU A 327 12.98 -14.16 5.04
C GLU A 327 13.38 -14.34 3.57
N ASP A 328 12.79 -13.53 2.71
CA ASP A 328 13.00 -13.49 1.28
C ASP A 328 13.17 -12.03 0.85
N ARG A 329 14.43 -11.57 0.83
CA ARG A 329 14.73 -10.17 0.50
C ARG A 329 14.42 -9.82 -0.96
N PRO A 330 14.68 -10.67 -1.96
CA PRO A 330 14.26 -10.38 -3.32
C PRO A 330 12.75 -10.18 -3.46
N MET A 331 11.93 -10.94 -2.73
CA MET A 331 10.47 -10.74 -2.67
C MET A 331 10.03 -9.65 -1.68
N GLN A 332 10.98 -8.96 -1.03
CA GLN A 332 10.75 -7.97 0.03
C GLN A 332 9.83 -8.51 1.16
N PHE A 333 9.98 -9.79 1.47
CA PHE A 333 9.13 -10.50 2.41
C PHE A 333 9.91 -10.97 3.62
N GLN A 334 9.34 -10.73 4.81
CA GLN A 334 9.74 -11.43 6.02
C GLN A 334 8.51 -11.57 6.90
N GLY A 335 8.27 -12.79 7.40
CA GLY A 335 7.07 -13.07 8.18
C GLY A 335 6.98 -14.54 8.60
N ARG A 336 6.00 -14.81 9.47
CA ARG A 336 5.70 -16.20 9.88
C ARG A 336 4.68 -16.82 8.93
N VAL A 337 5.04 -17.97 8.38
CA VAL A 337 4.28 -18.68 7.35
C VAL A 337 3.90 -20.07 7.87
N SER A 338 2.70 -20.55 7.53
CA SER A 338 2.24 -21.89 7.91
C SER A 338 2.94 -22.96 7.07
N LEU A 339 2.98 -24.20 7.57
CA LEU A 339 3.51 -25.33 6.77
C LEU A 339 2.73 -25.50 5.47
N GLU A 340 1.40 -25.36 5.53
CA GLU A 340 0.51 -25.50 4.38
C GLU A 340 0.83 -24.47 3.28
N ALA A 341 1.04 -23.21 3.66
CA ALA A 341 1.41 -22.15 2.72
C ALA A 341 2.78 -22.43 2.07
N LEU A 342 3.76 -22.91 2.85
CA LEU A 342 5.07 -23.32 2.31
C LEU A 342 4.96 -24.49 1.32
N GLU A 343 4.13 -25.49 1.63
CA GLU A 343 3.91 -26.64 0.77
C GLU A 343 3.19 -26.26 -0.53
N ALA A 344 2.22 -25.35 -0.47
CA ALA A 344 1.45 -24.91 -1.63
C ALA A 344 2.30 -24.17 -2.68
N GLN A 345 3.43 -23.59 -2.28
CA GLN A 345 4.32 -22.84 -3.18
C GLN A 345 5.70 -23.48 -3.39
N GLY A 346 6.06 -24.47 -2.59
CA GLY A 346 7.33 -25.18 -2.67
C GLY A 346 7.37 -26.16 -3.85
N SER A 347 8.53 -26.29 -4.46
CA SER A 347 8.81 -27.38 -5.43
C SER A 347 9.04 -28.74 -4.76
N GLY A 348 9.14 -28.76 -3.44
CA GLY A 348 9.52 -29.92 -2.63
C GLY A 348 11.03 -30.11 -2.45
N TYR A 349 11.87 -29.29 -3.09
CA TYR A 349 13.34 -29.37 -2.95
C TYR A 349 13.89 -28.32 -1.99
N PHE A 350 14.88 -28.72 -1.19
CA PHE A 350 15.45 -27.89 -0.14
C PHE A 350 16.96 -28.13 0.02
N LEU A 351 17.61 -27.16 0.66
CA LEU A 351 18.80 -27.39 1.48
C LEU A 351 18.38 -27.41 2.94
N ILE A 352 18.72 -28.47 3.67
CA ILE A 352 18.40 -28.67 5.09
C ILE A 352 19.67 -29.02 5.88
N PRO A 353 19.67 -28.94 7.23
CA PRO A 353 20.82 -29.32 8.03
C PRO A 353 21.24 -30.78 7.79
N ALA A 354 22.55 -31.01 7.76
CA ALA A 354 23.15 -32.33 7.61
C ALA A 354 22.84 -33.21 8.82
N GLY A 355 22.73 -34.52 8.59
CA GLY A 355 22.43 -35.52 9.60
C GLY A 355 21.52 -36.62 9.06
N PRO A 356 21.02 -37.51 9.92
CA PRO A 356 19.98 -38.45 9.56
C PRO A 356 18.75 -37.72 9.03
N LEU A 357 18.31 -38.05 7.82
CA LEU A 357 17.14 -37.42 7.22
C LEU A 357 15.88 -37.78 8.02
N PRO A 358 15.04 -36.81 8.41
CA PRO A 358 13.80 -37.09 9.12
C PRO A 358 12.81 -37.91 8.27
N PRO A 359 11.80 -38.55 8.89
CA PRO A 359 10.72 -39.19 8.16
C PRO A 359 10.08 -38.24 7.14
N GLY A 360 9.85 -38.74 5.92
CA GLY A 360 9.31 -37.94 4.82
C GLY A 360 10.35 -37.12 4.06
N TRP A 361 11.66 -37.34 4.28
CA TRP A 361 12.74 -36.71 3.53
C TRP A 361 13.59 -37.72 2.77
N GLN A 362 14.04 -37.34 1.58
CA GLN A 362 14.90 -38.15 0.71
C GLN A 362 16.10 -37.35 0.25
N ALA A 363 17.29 -37.96 0.23
CA ALA A 363 18.49 -37.32 -0.27
C ALA A 363 18.36 -37.03 -1.77
N VAL A 364 18.92 -35.92 -2.23
CA VAL A 364 18.92 -35.53 -3.64
C VAL A 364 20.35 -35.56 -4.18
N SER A 365 20.55 -36.30 -5.28
CA SER A 365 21.86 -36.41 -5.93
C SER A 365 22.33 -35.08 -6.50
N GLU A 366 23.63 -34.97 -6.78
CA GLU A 366 24.20 -33.77 -7.37
C GLU A 366 23.67 -33.51 -8.79
N GLU A 367 23.49 -34.55 -9.59
CA GLU A 367 22.94 -34.45 -10.94
C GLU A 367 21.51 -33.92 -10.90
N LYS A 368 20.68 -34.45 -9.99
CA LYS A 368 19.31 -33.97 -9.83
C LYS A 368 19.26 -32.54 -9.30
N GLY A 369 20.11 -32.22 -8.33
CA GLY A 369 20.25 -30.86 -7.78
C GLY A 369 20.72 -29.84 -8.81
N SER A 370 21.50 -30.26 -9.80
CA SER A 370 22.01 -29.40 -10.87
C SER A 370 20.93 -28.98 -11.88
N GLY A 371 19.77 -29.65 -11.88
CA GLY A 371 18.62 -29.29 -12.72
C GLY A 371 17.56 -28.42 -12.01
N ILE A 372 17.80 -28.00 -10.77
CA ILE A 372 16.84 -27.21 -9.97
C ILE A 372 17.43 -25.82 -9.78
N PHE A 373 16.88 -24.83 -10.48
CA PHE A 373 17.45 -23.49 -10.56
C PHE A 373 16.58 -22.43 -9.88
N GLY A 374 17.21 -21.58 -9.08
CA GLY A 374 16.60 -20.37 -8.54
C GLY A 374 17.09 -19.11 -9.24
N ARG A 375 16.16 -18.17 -9.45
CA ARG A 375 16.35 -16.86 -10.05
C ARG A 375 15.52 -15.81 -9.33
N ASP A 376 15.97 -14.56 -9.38
CA ASP A 376 15.29 -13.41 -8.80
C ASP A 376 15.53 -12.13 -9.62
N GLY A 377 14.97 -11.01 -9.16
CA GLY A 377 15.24 -9.68 -9.71
C GLY A 377 15.74 -8.69 -8.68
N LEU A 378 16.59 -9.12 -7.72
CA LEU A 378 17.02 -8.30 -6.57
C LEU A 378 17.57 -6.91 -6.97
N HIS A 379 18.30 -6.79 -8.07
CA HIS A 379 18.87 -5.49 -8.49
C HIS A 379 17.85 -4.54 -9.13
N GLY A 380 16.70 -5.06 -9.56
CA GLY A 380 15.56 -4.26 -9.99
C GLY A 380 14.60 -3.89 -8.86
N GLN A 381 14.86 -4.32 -7.62
CA GLN A 381 13.94 -4.15 -6.49
C GLN A 381 14.03 -2.78 -5.83
N GLU A 382 15.18 -2.13 -5.86
CA GLU A 382 15.43 -0.88 -5.13
C GLU A 382 14.36 0.16 -5.50
N PRO A 383 13.41 0.45 -4.59
CA PRO A 383 12.42 1.49 -4.81
C PRO A 383 13.13 2.81 -5.03
N PHE A 384 12.71 3.55 -6.04
CA PHE A 384 13.19 4.92 -6.25
C PHE A 384 12.78 5.84 -5.08
N SER A 385 11.78 5.42 -4.31
CA SER A 385 11.30 6.05 -3.10
C SER A 385 12.18 5.85 -1.85
N GLN A 386 13.29 5.12 -1.87
CA GLN A 386 14.06 4.98 -0.62
C GLN A 386 14.69 6.32 -0.21
N SER A 387 14.66 6.62 1.10
CA SER A 387 15.06 7.93 1.63
C SER A 387 16.45 8.30 1.11
N CYS A 388 16.54 9.44 0.42
CA CYS A 388 17.83 10.06 0.17
C CYS A 388 18.46 10.37 1.53
N THR A 389 19.72 10.01 1.71
CA THR A 389 20.53 10.57 2.78
C THR A 389 20.38 12.09 2.73
N PRO A 390 20.30 12.80 3.88
CA PRO A 390 20.21 14.26 3.92
C PRO A 390 21.34 15.00 3.18
N CYS A 391 22.40 14.28 2.81
CA CYS A 391 23.52 14.73 2.01
C CYS A 391 23.81 13.69 0.93
N ALA A 392 23.03 13.64 -0.15
CA ALA A 392 23.60 13.14 -1.39
C ALA A 392 24.60 14.21 -1.88
N GLU A 393 25.87 14.09 -1.49
CA GLU A 393 27.00 14.94 -1.90
C GLU A 393 27.17 15.04 -3.44
N MET A 394 26.32 14.37 -4.20
CA MET A 394 26.35 14.20 -5.65
C MET A 394 25.12 14.82 -6.35
N ALA A 395 24.27 15.56 -5.63
CA ALA A 395 23.10 16.19 -6.21
C ALA A 395 23.44 17.54 -6.85
N GLY A 396 23.08 17.73 -8.12
CA GLY A 396 23.24 19.00 -8.83
C GLY A 396 21.99 19.87 -8.70
N GLY A 397 22.18 21.16 -8.40
CA GLY A 397 21.09 22.14 -8.28
C GLY A 397 21.48 23.36 -7.45
N ASN A 398 20.84 24.50 -7.67
CA ASN A 398 21.13 25.78 -6.99
C ASN A 398 20.53 25.87 -5.56
N GLY A 399 20.07 24.77 -4.99
CA GLY A 399 19.44 24.70 -3.66
C GLY A 399 20.36 24.05 -2.63
N GLY A 400 21.39 24.76 -2.20
CA GLY A 400 22.17 24.35 -1.02
C GLY A 400 21.29 24.47 0.23
N GLY A 401 20.85 23.33 0.76
CA GLY A 401 20.08 23.30 2.00
C GLY A 401 19.52 21.91 2.29
N CYS A 402 20.27 21.11 3.03
CA CYS A 402 19.90 19.79 3.51
C CYS A 402 18.58 19.79 4.29
N CYS A 403 17.89 18.64 4.24
CA CYS A 403 16.72 18.31 5.03
C CYS A 403 16.87 18.82 6.48
N GLY A 404 16.03 19.80 6.87
CA GLY A 404 15.93 20.30 8.25
C GLY A 404 16.40 21.74 8.48
N GLY A 405 17.04 22.40 7.51
CA GLY A 405 17.30 23.84 7.55
C GLY A 405 16.18 24.65 6.89
N SER A 406 15.94 25.87 7.37
CA SER A 406 14.99 26.81 6.75
C SER A 406 15.27 26.94 5.25
N ILE A 407 14.50 26.23 4.43
CA ILE A 407 14.38 26.54 3.01
C ILE A 407 13.59 27.86 3.00
N GLY A 408 14.26 28.98 2.74
CA GLY A 408 13.59 30.29 2.66
C GLY A 408 12.37 30.19 1.74
N GLY A 409 11.28 30.91 2.03
CA GLY A 409 9.91 30.69 1.49
C GLY A 409 9.71 30.79 -0.03
N MET A 410 10.43 29.94 -0.77
CA MET A 410 10.44 29.75 -2.21
C MET A 410 10.76 28.27 -2.51
N PRO A 411 10.08 27.66 -3.50
CA PRO A 411 10.42 26.33 -3.97
C PRO A 411 11.86 26.21 -4.48
N THR A 412 12.56 25.17 -4.05
CA THR A 412 13.87 24.73 -4.54
C THR A 412 13.75 23.39 -5.25
N TYR A 413 14.75 23.02 -6.04
CA TYR A 413 14.78 21.72 -6.69
C TYR A 413 16.16 21.08 -6.61
N THR A 414 16.17 19.75 -6.63
CA THR A 414 17.35 18.89 -6.63
C THR A 414 17.18 17.84 -7.71
N PHE A 415 18.19 17.65 -8.57
CA PHE A 415 18.23 16.54 -9.50
C PHE A 415 19.17 15.44 -8.98
N LEU A 416 18.69 14.21 -8.96
CA LEU A 416 19.40 13.02 -8.49
C LEU A 416 19.90 12.23 -9.71
N PRO A 417 21.14 12.47 -10.18
CA PRO A 417 21.61 11.94 -11.47
C PRO A 417 21.74 10.41 -11.49
N GLN A 418 21.96 9.76 -10.34
CA GLN A 418 22.10 8.29 -10.26
C GLN A 418 20.82 7.55 -10.66
N ILE A 419 19.66 8.13 -10.38
CA ILE A 419 18.34 7.55 -10.68
C ILE A 419 17.54 8.39 -11.66
N ALA A 420 18.14 9.46 -12.20
CA ALA A 420 17.50 10.46 -13.06
C ALA A 420 16.16 10.97 -12.51
N SER A 421 16.13 11.33 -11.21
CA SER A 421 14.93 11.79 -10.51
C SER A 421 14.98 13.29 -10.20
N LEU A 422 13.82 13.93 -10.30
CA LEU A 422 13.57 15.30 -9.86
C LEU A 422 12.89 15.32 -8.49
N ARG A 423 13.47 16.11 -7.58
CA ARG A 423 12.87 16.49 -6.31
C ARG A 423 12.63 18.00 -6.27
N ILE A 424 11.45 18.43 -5.84
CA ILE A 424 11.11 19.85 -5.61
C ILE A 424 10.67 19.98 -4.16
N GLU A 425 11.16 20.98 -3.43
CA GLU A 425 10.81 21.21 -2.03
C GLU A 425 10.50 22.67 -1.76
N ASP A 426 9.52 22.92 -0.89
CA ASP A 426 9.16 24.27 -0.43
C ASP A 426 8.81 24.25 1.06
N SER A 427 9.12 25.35 1.75
CA SER A 427 8.70 25.60 3.13
C SER A 427 7.94 26.94 3.21
N PRO A 428 6.62 26.93 2.98
CA PRO A 428 5.88 28.16 2.69
C PRO A 428 5.66 29.07 3.90
N VAL A 429 5.57 28.52 5.12
CA VAL A 429 5.34 29.28 6.36
C VAL A 429 5.82 28.46 7.57
N GLY A 430 6.54 29.07 8.51
CA GLY A 430 6.97 28.39 9.74
C GLY A 430 7.70 29.30 10.71
N TYR A 431 8.10 28.74 11.85
CA TYR A 431 8.84 29.45 12.89
C TYR A 431 9.69 28.48 13.71
N SER A 432 10.69 29.04 14.40
CA SER A 432 11.43 28.34 15.44
C SER A 432 10.96 28.84 16.81
N PRO A 433 10.42 27.98 17.68
CA PRO A 433 10.13 28.36 19.04
C PRO A 433 11.43 28.65 19.83
N PRO A 434 11.37 29.39 20.95
CA PRO A 434 12.52 29.59 21.83
C PRO A 434 13.10 28.28 22.39
N VAL A 435 12.27 27.25 22.51
CA VAL A 435 12.63 25.92 23.02
C VAL A 435 11.97 24.86 22.14
N GLY A 436 12.73 23.84 21.77
CA GLY A 436 12.25 22.66 21.06
C GLY A 436 12.37 22.70 19.53
N PRO A 437 11.83 21.67 18.85
CA PRO A 437 11.93 21.53 17.40
C PRO A 437 11.29 22.70 16.65
N ALA A 438 11.87 23.06 15.51
CA ALA A 438 11.31 24.09 14.65
C ALA A 438 10.01 23.61 13.95
N VAL A 439 9.06 24.52 13.77
CA VAL A 439 7.73 24.23 13.19
C VAL A 439 7.69 24.73 11.75
N PHE A 440 8.39 24.01 10.87
CA PHE A 440 8.40 24.26 9.43
C PHE A 440 7.78 23.07 8.68
N PRO A 441 6.68 23.28 7.93
CA PRO A 441 6.22 22.32 6.95
C PRO A 441 7.21 22.32 5.79
N VAL A 442 7.65 21.13 5.39
CA VAL A 442 8.42 20.91 4.17
C VAL A 442 7.54 20.09 3.25
N ILE A 443 7.14 20.69 2.14
CA ILE A 443 6.33 20.06 1.11
C ILE A 443 7.26 19.64 -0.02
N ALA A 444 7.32 18.34 -0.33
CA ALA A 444 8.27 17.77 -1.28
C ALA A 444 7.56 16.97 -2.37
N TYR A 445 7.86 17.25 -3.63
CA TYR A 445 7.51 16.43 -4.79
C TYR A 445 8.70 15.54 -5.15
N ASN A 446 8.42 14.27 -5.40
CA ASN A 446 9.38 13.31 -5.92
C ASN A 446 8.76 12.63 -7.14
N ASP A 447 9.35 12.80 -8.32
CA ASP A 447 8.79 12.25 -9.56
C ASP A 447 8.79 10.71 -9.63
N LEU A 448 9.74 10.08 -8.94
CA LEU A 448 9.89 8.63 -8.90
C LEU A 448 9.52 8.00 -7.54
N ASP A 449 8.88 8.70 -6.62
CA ASP A 449 8.46 8.10 -5.34
C ASP A 449 7.33 7.06 -5.55
N ASP A 450 7.75 5.80 -5.71
CA ASP A 450 6.91 4.62 -5.93
C ASP A 450 6.37 3.98 -4.64
N SER A 451 6.61 4.60 -3.48
CA SER A 451 6.05 4.17 -2.18
C SER A 451 4.70 4.81 -1.86
N LYS A 452 4.29 5.81 -2.65
CA LYS A 452 3.01 6.50 -2.43
C LYS A 452 1.82 5.56 -2.64
N PRO A 453 0.69 5.78 -1.92
CA PRO A 453 -0.56 5.12 -2.24
C PRO A 453 -0.93 5.34 -3.72
N VAL A 454 -1.29 4.26 -4.41
CA VAL A 454 -1.65 4.32 -5.84
C VAL A 454 -3.03 4.94 -6.01
N GLY A 455 -3.98 4.59 -5.14
CA GLY A 455 -5.31 5.17 -5.00
C GLY A 455 -5.33 6.50 -4.23
N THR A 456 -6.54 6.95 -3.87
CA THR A 456 -6.69 8.20 -3.10
C THR A 456 -6.26 7.97 -1.64
N PRO A 457 -5.32 8.77 -1.08
CA PRO A 457 -4.87 8.58 0.30
C PRO A 457 -6.03 8.65 1.31
N MET A 458 -6.02 7.71 2.27
CA MET A 458 -7.01 7.62 3.35
C MET A 458 -6.61 8.40 4.62
N PHE A 459 -5.63 9.29 4.49
CA PHE A 459 -5.06 10.16 5.51
C PHE A 459 -4.70 11.53 4.91
N SER A 460 -4.29 12.50 5.73
CA SER A 460 -3.82 13.82 5.27
C SER A 460 -2.84 13.75 4.11
N ASN A 461 -3.09 14.53 3.06
CA ASN A 461 -2.20 14.60 1.92
C ASN A 461 -2.11 16.02 1.34
N VAL A 462 -1.07 16.27 0.56
CA VAL A 462 -0.83 17.54 -0.17
C VAL A 462 -0.90 17.34 -1.69
N GLY A 463 -1.44 16.21 -2.14
CA GLY A 463 -1.48 15.81 -3.54
C GLY A 463 -0.68 14.55 -3.83
N ARG A 464 -0.88 14.02 -5.04
CA ARG A 464 -0.24 12.78 -5.49
C ARG A 464 1.22 13.03 -5.86
N MET A 465 2.13 12.16 -5.42
CA MET A 465 3.60 12.33 -5.45
C MET A 465 4.16 13.45 -4.54
N TRP A 466 3.29 14.20 -3.86
CA TRP A 466 3.70 15.21 -2.91
C TRP A 466 3.66 14.65 -1.49
N SER A 467 4.62 15.07 -0.68
CA SER A 467 4.78 14.69 0.73
C SER A 467 4.82 15.94 1.57
N ILE A 468 4.38 15.85 2.82
CA ILE A 468 4.64 16.87 3.83
C ILE A 468 5.37 16.19 4.99
N ASN A 469 6.45 16.78 5.50
CA ASN A 469 7.26 16.21 6.59
C ASN A 469 6.49 15.89 7.87
N TRP A 470 5.35 16.54 8.10
CA TRP A 470 4.49 16.27 9.25
C TRP A 470 3.63 15.01 9.11
N ILE A 471 3.56 14.41 7.91
CA ILE A 471 2.84 13.16 7.67
C ILE A 471 3.85 12.06 7.39
N ALA A 472 4.06 11.23 8.40
CA ALA A 472 4.88 10.02 8.35
C ALA A 472 4.15 8.91 9.11
N TYR A 473 4.40 7.66 8.74
CA TYR A 473 3.75 6.53 9.40
C TYR A 473 4.56 5.24 9.29
N ALA A 474 4.36 4.33 10.24
CA ALA A 474 4.98 3.02 10.27
C ALA A 474 3.93 1.92 9.97
N GLU A 475 4.27 1.03 9.06
CA GLU A 475 3.57 -0.23 8.82
C GLU A 475 4.32 -1.37 9.48
N LEU A 476 3.63 -2.16 10.30
CA LEU A 476 4.22 -3.26 11.05
C LEU A 476 3.75 -4.60 10.48
N THR A 477 4.59 -5.62 10.61
CA THR A 477 4.15 -7.00 10.54
C THR A 477 3.62 -7.44 11.90
N TRP A 478 2.83 -8.51 11.89
CA TRP A 478 2.18 -9.01 13.07
C TRP A 478 2.47 -10.50 13.21
N ARG A 479 2.92 -10.90 14.40
CA ARG A 479 3.26 -12.27 14.71
C ARG A 479 2.19 -12.92 15.55
N PRO A 480 1.69 -14.11 15.17
CA PRO A 480 0.81 -14.88 16.03
C PRO A 480 1.56 -15.44 17.25
N ILE A 481 0.91 -15.38 18.41
CA ILE A 481 1.32 -16.01 19.66
C ILE A 481 0.10 -16.73 20.24
N THR A 482 0.23 -18.04 20.43
CA THR A 482 -0.80 -18.86 21.08
C THR A 482 -0.44 -19.06 22.55
N ILE A 483 -1.31 -18.63 23.45
CA ILE A 483 -1.19 -18.82 24.89
C ILE A 483 -2.46 -19.52 25.37
N ASN A 484 -2.34 -20.69 26.01
CA ASN A 484 -3.47 -21.48 26.51
C ASN A 484 -4.56 -21.76 25.45
N GLY A 485 -4.17 -21.97 24.20
CA GLY A 485 -5.08 -22.21 23.07
C GLY A 485 -5.66 -20.95 22.41
N ASN A 486 -5.42 -19.76 22.97
CA ASN A 486 -5.85 -18.50 22.37
C ASN A 486 -4.73 -17.85 21.58
N THR A 487 -4.95 -17.62 20.28
CA THR A 487 -3.99 -16.91 19.41
C THR A 487 -4.25 -15.41 19.45
N THR A 488 -3.22 -14.66 19.81
CA THR A 488 -3.16 -13.19 19.75
C THR A 488 -2.06 -12.77 18.79
N PHE A 489 -2.15 -11.56 18.26
CA PHE A 489 -1.13 -11.02 17.36
C PHE A 489 -0.42 -9.87 18.04
N ILE A 490 0.91 -9.90 18.03
CA ILE A 490 1.74 -8.80 18.50
C ILE A 490 2.55 -8.22 17.35
N PRO A 491 2.92 -6.93 17.40
CA PRO A 491 3.68 -6.32 16.32
C PRO A 491 5.11 -6.89 16.28
N ASP A 492 5.66 -7.00 15.09
CA ASP A 492 6.96 -7.61 14.81
C ASP A 492 7.66 -6.91 13.63
N PHE A 493 8.87 -7.35 13.33
CA PHE A 493 9.63 -6.94 12.16
C PHE A 493 9.28 -7.78 10.92
N PRO A 494 9.39 -7.22 9.70
CA PRO A 494 9.91 -5.89 9.39
C PRO A 494 8.91 -4.76 9.67
N VAL A 495 9.45 -3.58 9.94
CA VAL A 495 8.71 -2.31 10.03
C VAL A 495 9.07 -1.45 8.84
N VAL A 496 8.08 -1.06 8.04
CA VAL A 496 8.25 -0.11 6.94
C VAL A 496 7.85 1.27 7.44
N VAL A 497 8.81 2.16 7.56
CA VAL A 497 8.57 3.55 7.94
C VAL A 497 8.48 4.39 6.66
N HIS A 498 7.31 4.98 6.41
CA HIS A 498 7.15 6.06 5.44
C HIS A 498 7.62 7.35 6.09
N VAL A 499 8.80 7.80 5.67
CA VAL A 499 9.57 8.82 6.40
C VAL A 499 9.04 10.24 6.14
N PRO A 500 9.27 11.18 7.08
CA PRO A 500 8.99 12.60 6.87
C PRO A 500 9.56 13.11 5.55
N GLY A 501 8.72 13.71 4.70
CA GLY A 501 9.15 14.33 3.44
C GLY A 501 9.19 13.36 2.25
N GLY A 502 8.71 12.14 2.44
CA GLY A 502 8.52 11.15 1.37
C GLY A 502 9.61 10.09 1.35
N GLY A 503 9.23 8.95 0.78
CA GLY A 503 10.04 7.76 0.75
C GLY A 503 9.85 6.78 1.91
N THR A 504 10.60 5.67 1.87
CA THR A 504 10.48 4.58 2.84
C THR A 504 11.82 4.08 3.38
N GLU A 505 11.77 3.55 4.62
CA GLU A 505 12.83 2.80 5.28
C GLU A 505 12.27 1.45 5.76
N VAL A 506 12.83 0.35 5.27
CA VAL A 506 12.47 -1.00 5.76
C VAL A 506 13.46 -1.42 6.84
N ASN A 507 12.94 -1.76 8.02
CA ASN A 507 13.74 -2.16 9.17
C ASN A 507 13.39 -3.60 9.50
N HIS A 508 14.40 -4.49 9.54
CA HIS A 508 14.20 -5.92 9.79
C HIS A 508 14.50 -6.35 11.24
N SER A 509 15.01 -5.42 12.06
CA SER A 509 15.37 -5.63 13.45
C SER A 509 15.58 -4.29 14.15
N THR A 510 16.00 -4.32 15.42
CA THR A 510 16.41 -3.13 16.19
C THR A 510 17.82 -2.63 15.87
N ALA A 511 18.54 -3.31 14.97
CA ALA A 511 19.80 -2.82 14.43
C ALA A 511 19.58 -1.53 13.63
N PRO A 512 20.59 -0.63 13.57
CA PRO A 512 20.51 0.57 12.74
C PRO A 512 20.21 0.23 11.28
N ASN A 513 19.38 1.05 10.63
CA ASN A 513 19.13 0.99 9.20
C ASN A 513 20.43 1.31 8.43
N ASP A 514 20.70 0.56 7.35
CA ASP A 514 21.96 0.64 6.62
C ASP A 514 22.19 2.00 5.89
N ARG A 515 21.13 2.80 5.68
CA ARG A 515 21.21 4.11 5.01
C ARG A 515 21.00 5.28 5.95
N SER A 516 19.90 5.26 6.70
CA SER A 516 19.56 6.36 7.60
C SER A 516 20.33 6.31 8.92
N PHE A 517 20.94 5.16 9.24
CA PHE A 517 21.52 4.84 10.56
C PHE A 517 20.53 4.98 11.71
N ALA A 518 19.24 5.19 11.40
CA ALA A 518 18.18 5.29 12.39
C ALA A 518 17.89 3.90 12.96
N ARG A 519 17.52 3.85 14.24
CA ARG A 519 17.13 2.61 14.92
C ARG A 519 15.63 2.61 15.13
N VAL A 520 14.99 1.49 14.80
CA VAL A 520 13.56 1.29 15.08
C VAL A 520 13.39 0.33 16.24
N THR A 521 12.57 0.73 17.22
CA THR A 521 12.12 -0.13 18.31
C THR A 521 10.60 -0.20 18.31
N ILE A 522 10.07 -1.40 18.51
CA ILE A 522 8.63 -1.65 18.64
C ILE A 522 8.34 -1.80 20.13
N SER A 523 7.30 -1.14 20.62
CA SER A 523 6.85 -1.29 22.00
C SER A 523 5.37 -1.66 22.07
N THR A 524 4.96 -2.24 23.19
CA THR A 524 3.58 -2.67 23.48
C THR A 524 2.93 -1.83 24.59
N ASP A 525 3.63 -0.82 25.11
CA ASP A 525 3.23 0.04 26.24
C ASP A 525 2.47 1.32 25.83
N GLY A 526 1.89 1.33 24.61
CA GLY A 526 1.07 2.43 24.11
C GLY A 526 1.75 3.31 23.06
N VAL A 527 3.05 3.16 22.83
CA VAL A 527 3.75 3.65 21.62
C VAL A 527 4.08 2.43 20.77
N LEU A 528 3.54 2.37 19.55
CA LEU A 528 3.69 1.17 18.73
C LEU A 528 5.10 1.04 18.13
N CYS A 529 5.66 2.16 17.67
CA CYS A 529 6.96 2.21 17.01
C CYS A 529 7.70 3.51 17.37
N THR A 530 8.99 3.43 17.65
CA THR A 530 9.87 4.58 17.84
C THR A 530 11.04 4.48 16.87
N ARG A 531 11.25 5.53 16.06
CA ARG A 531 12.43 5.69 15.21
C ARG A 531 13.37 6.71 15.83
N THR A 532 14.57 6.27 16.21
CA THR A 532 15.61 7.11 16.80
C THR A 532 16.66 7.42 15.75
N LEU A 533 16.85 8.70 15.44
CA LEU A 533 17.86 9.22 14.52
C LEU A 533 19.26 9.21 15.17
N PRO A 534 20.35 9.26 14.36
CA PRO A 534 21.72 9.27 14.88
C PRO A 534 22.05 10.44 15.83
N ASP A 535 21.36 11.57 15.68
CA ASP A 535 21.50 12.76 16.52
C ASP A 535 20.80 12.62 17.88
N GLY A 536 20.06 11.54 18.11
CA GLY A 536 19.25 11.30 19.32
C GLY A 536 17.80 11.78 19.21
N THR A 537 17.41 12.41 18.11
CA THR A 537 16.02 12.81 17.85
C THR A 537 15.15 11.55 17.73
N ARG A 538 13.99 11.56 18.39
CA ARG A 538 13.05 10.43 18.41
C ARG A 538 11.75 10.80 17.72
N GLN A 539 11.29 9.93 16.83
CA GLN A 539 9.99 9.99 16.17
C GLN A 539 9.12 8.86 16.72
N LEU A 540 8.04 9.22 17.39
CA LEU A 540 7.11 8.28 18.02
C LEU A 540 5.91 8.11 17.11
N PHE A 541 5.62 6.86 16.76
CA PHE A 541 4.51 6.47 15.92
C PHE A 541 3.48 5.73 16.76
N ASN A 542 2.23 6.19 16.71
CA ASN A 542 1.13 5.59 17.44
C ASN A 542 -0.04 5.27 16.51
N THR A 543 -0.84 4.29 16.89
CA THR A 543 -2.03 3.90 16.13
C THR A 543 -3.32 4.38 16.78
N GLY A 544 -4.28 4.79 15.95
CA GLY A 544 -5.68 4.94 16.38
C GLY A 544 -6.49 3.63 16.32
N THR A 545 -5.96 2.55 15.72
CA THR A 545 -6.66 1.26 15.54
C THR A 545 -5.70 0.05 15.46
N PHE A 546 -6.13 -1.14 15.85
CA PHE A 546 -5.26 -2.33 15.89
C PHE A 546 -4.72 -2.79 14.51
N LEU A 547 -5.28 -2.31 13.38
CA LEU A 547 -4.99 -2.81 12.02
C LEU A 547 -4.52 -1.73 11.03
N GLY A 548 -4.32 -0.49 11.49
CA GLY A 548 -3.88 0.62 10.63
C GLY A 548 -2.40 0.95 10.78
N PRO A 549 -1.84 1.76 9.86
CA PRO A 549 -0.52 2.32 10.02
C PRO A 549 -0.46 3.19 11.29
N ALA A 550 0.68 3.16 11.98
CA ALA A 550 0.92 4.04 13.12
C ALA A 550 1.46 5.38 12.62
N PHE A 551 0.70 6.46 12.81
CA PHE A 551 1.09 7.80 12.37
C PHE A 551 2.04 8.45 13.35
N LEU A 552 2.89 9.36 12.84
CA LEU A 552 3.77 10.19 13.65
C LEU A 552 2.93 11.02 14.62
N ASP A 553 3.11 10.73 15.91
CA ASP A 553 2.40 11.37 17.02
C ASP A 553 3.27 12.46 17.66
N GLN A 554 4.57 12.19 17.82
CA GLN A 554 5.53 13.11 18.43
C GLN A 554 6.89 13.06 17.75
N LEU A 555 7.55 14.23 17.69
CA LEU A 555 8.96 14.37 17.42
C LEU A 555 9.62 15.01 18.65
N ILE A 556 10.57 14.29 19.23
CA ILE A 556 11.26 14.68 20.47
C ILE A 556 12.72 14.94 20.12
N ASP A 557 13.19 16.15 20.36
CA ASP A 557 14.60 16.51 20.15
C ASP A 557 15.52 15.81 21.18
N PRO A 558 16.86 15.84 21.00
CA PRO A 558 17.79 15.21 21.93
C PRO A 558 17.76 15.82 23.35
N SER A 559 17.23 17.05 23.50
CA SER A 559 17.07 17.71 24.81
C SER A 559 15.77 17.33 25.51
N GLY A 560 14.90 16.55 24.86
CA GLY A 560 13.62 16.10 25.40
C GLY A 560 12.45 17.04 25.13
N ASN A 561 12.61 18.09 24.32
CA ASN A 561 11.51 18.96 23.94
C ASN A 561 10.70 18.33 22.80
N THR A 562 9.38 18.56 22.82
CA THR A 562 8.45 17.81 21.97
C THR A 562 7.71 18.71 21.00
N LEU A 563 7.57 18.23 19.76
CA LEU A 563 6.63 18.68 18.76
C LEU A 563 5.54 17.61 18.60
N SER A 564 4.29 17.96 18.86
CA SER A 564 3.15 17.02 18.88
C SER A 564 2.23 17.18 17.67
N PHE A 565 1.73 16.06 17.15
CA PHE A 565 0.89 15.99 15.95
C PHE A 565 -0.51 15.47 16.31
N THR A 566 -1.55 16.28 16.09
CA THR A 566 -2.93 15.92 16.45
C THR A 566 -3.76 15.59 15.22
N TYR A 567 -4.33 14.39 15.20
CA TYR A 567 -5.19 13.91 14.13
C TYR A 567 -6.66 13.83 14.57
N ASP A 568 -7.57 14.07 13.64
CA ASP A 568 -8.99 13.80 13.86
C ASP A 568 -9.38 12.35 13.49
N LEU A 569 -10.65 12.00 13.73
CA LEU A 569 -11.20 10.67 13.40
C LEU A 569 -11.11 10.31 11.90
N ASN A 570 -10.89 11.30 11.04
CA ASN A 570 -10.70 11.07 9.62
C ASN A 570 -9.25 10.80 9.22
N LEU A 571 -8.32 10.80 10.18
CA LEU A 571 -6.86 10.80 10.00
C LEU A 571 -6.36 12.05 9.29
N ARG A 572 -6.99 13.18 9.60
CA ARG A 572 -6.51 14.49 9.16
C ARG A 572 -5.66 15.10 10.28
N LEU A 573 -4.40 15.41 10.01
CA LEU A 573 -3.56 16.23 10.89
C LEU A 573 -4.18 17.62 10.97
N VAL A 574 -4.74 18.00 12.11
CA VAL A 574 -5.43 19.28 12.30
C VAL A 574 -4.60 20.28 13.09
N ALA A 575 -3.63 19.81 13.88
CA ALA A 575 -2.75 20.67 14.66
C ALA A 575 -1.34 20.09 14.81
N VAL A 576 -0.36 21.00 14.81
CA VAL A 576 1.03 20.76 15.20
C VAL A 576 1.33 21.70 16.36
N THR A 577 1.67 21.16 17.52
CA THR A 577 1.88 21.93 18.77
C THR A 577 3.34 21.87 19.18
N ASP A 578 3.97 23.03 19.34
CA ASP A 578 5.37 23.13 19.76
C ASP A 578 5.56 22.87 21.28
N ALA A 579 6.81 22.87 21.72
CA ALA A 579 7.17 22.57 23.10
C ALA A 579 6.71 23.62 24.12
N ILE A 580 6.32 24.82 23.67
CA ILE A 580 5.81 25.89 24.53
C ILE A 580 4.30 26.13 24.37
N GLY A 581 3.60 25.24 23.65
CA GLY A 581 2.16 25.22 23.51
C GLY A 581 1.58 26.08 22.39
N GLN A 582 2.40 26.62 21.49
CA GLN A 582 1.89 27.31 20.30
C GLN A 582 1.41 26.30 19.26
N VAL A 583 0.32 26.65 18.57
CA VAL A 583 -0.40 25.73 17.69
C VAL A 583 -0.41 26.23 16.25
N THR A 584 0.13 25.42 15.34
CA THR A 584 -0.06 25.56 13.89
C THR A 584 -1.22 24.67 13.45
N THR A 585 -2.19 25.21 12.71
CA THR A 585 -3.38 24.46 12.27
C THR A 585 -3.37 24.19 10.77
N LEU A 586 -4.02 23.08 10.37
CA LEU A 586 -4.22 22.71 8.98
C LEU A 586 -5.71 22.60 8.65
N ASP A 587 -6.14 23.23 7.56
CA ASP A 587 -7.52 23.20 7.09
C ASP A 587 -7.71 22.30 5.86
N TYR A 588 -8.92 21.77 5.73
CA TYR A 588 -9.32 20.79 4.71
C TYR A 588 -10.66 21.18 4.09
N THR A 589 -10.64 22.18 3.22
CA THR A 589 -11.86 22.80 2.68
C THR A 589 -12.24 22.30 1.29
N TRP A 590 -11.41 21.45 0.66
CA TRP A 590 -11.65 20.95 -0.70
C TRP A 590 -12.69 19.81 -0.71
N PRO A 591 -13.85 19.96 -1.37
CA PRO A 591 -14.89 18.93 -1.36
C PRO A 591 -14.51 17.65 -2.12
N GLY A 592 -13.59 17.74 -3.10
CA GLY A 592 -13.19 16.60 -3.93
C GLY A 592 -12.22 15.64 -3.23
N ASP A 593 -11.58 16.08 -2.16
CA ASP A 593 -10.75 15.26 -1.28
C ASP A 593 -10.71 15.92 0.11
N ILE A 594 -11.50 15.36 1.03
CA ILE A 594 -11.65 15.89 2.39
C ILE A 594 -10.37 15.78 3.23
N ARG A 595 -9.34 15.06 2.74
CA ARG A 595 -8.05 14.88 3.42
C ARG A 595 -6.92 15.64 2.73
N LYS A 596 -7.24 16.42 1.70
CA LYS A 596 -6.27 17.31 1.06
C LYS A 596 -6.12 18.59 1.87
N VAL A 597 -4.90 18.86 2.34
CA VAL A 597 -4.57 20.11 3.02
C VAL A 597 -4.78 21.27 2.05
N THR A 598 -5.59 22.25 2.45
CA THR A 598 -5.85 23.46 1.65
C THR A 598 -5.23 24.72 2.24
N LYS A 599 -4.92 24.71 3.54
CA LYS A 599 -4.29 25.85 4.22
C LYS A 599 -3.50 25.39 5.45
N ILE A 600 -2.41 26.07 5.73
CA ILE A 600 -1.63 25.96 6.97
C ILE A 600 -1.63 27.37 7.60
N THR A 601 -1.95 27.46 8.89
CA THR A 601 -1.97 28.72 9.64
C THR A 601 -1.04 28.59 10.84
N ASP A 602 0.01 29.40 10.89
CA ASP A 602 0.91 29.44 12.04
C ASP A 602 0.29 30.23 13.23
N PRO A 603 0.87 30.15 14.44
CA PRO A 603 0.35 30.82 15.63
C PRO A 603 0.31 32.35 15.51
N PHE A 604 1.09 32.91 14.60
CA PHE A 604 1.21 34.35 14.37
C PHE A 604 0.25 34.85 13.27
N GLY A 605 -0.61 33.97 12.75
CA GLY A 605 -1.58 34.29 11.71
C GLY A 605 -0.93 34.62 10.36
N ARG A 606 0.34 34.28 10.16
CA ARG A 606 1.03 34.51 8.89
C ARG A 606 0.51 33.51 7.86
N LEU A 607 0.15 34.02 6.70
CA LEU A 607 -0.16 33.23 5.52
C LEU A 607 1.05 33.26 4.59
N PRO A 608 1.33 32.18 3.84
CA PRO A 608 2.39 32.21 2.84
C PRO A 608 2.22 33.44 1.95
N SER A 609 3.27 34.27 1.87
CA SER A 609 3.21 35.53 1.12
C SER A 609 2.90 35.22 -0.34
N ARG A 610 1.81 35.79 -0.85
CA ARG A 610 1.38 35.67 -2.24
C ARG A 610 2.32 36.48 -3.14
N THR A 611 3.51 35.97 -3.38
CA THR A 611 4.51 36.54 -4.29
C THR A 611 4.75 35.47 -5.36
N THR A 612 3.90 35.33 -6.37
CA THR A 612 3.92 36.13 -7.61
C THR A 612 2.58 36.00 -8.35
N ARG A 613 2.27 36.97 -9.23
CA ARG A 613 1.20 36.88 -10.23
C ARG A 613 1.44 35.68 -11.16
N THR A 614 0.91 34.52 -10.82
CA THR A 614 0.42 33.51 -11.77
C THR A 614 -0.57 32.60 -11.04
N ASN A 615 -1.77 32.48 -11.59
CA ASN A 615 -2.83 31.62 -11.08
C ASN A 615 -2.36 30.16 -11.05
N PHE A 616 -2.00 29.63 -9.89
CA PHE A 616 -2.03 28.20 -9.64
C PHE A 616 -3.50 27.78 -9.44
N SER A 617 -4.15 27.42 -10.55
CA SER A 617 -5.32 26.55 -10.53
C SER A 617 -4.81 25.14 -10.78
N PRO A 618 -4.86 24.20 -9.81
CA PRO A 618 -4.70 22.80 -10.14
C PRO A 618 -5.95 22.41 -10.96
N ARG A 619 -5.76 22.13 -12.25
CA ARG A 619 -6.72 21.33 -13.01
C ARG A 619 -6.39 19.86 -12.84
#